data_AF-A0A956CWD6-F1
#
_entry.id   AF-A0A956CWD6-F1
#
_cell.length_a   1.000
_cell.length_b   1.000
_cell.length_c   1.000
_cell.angle_alpha   90.00
_cell.angle_beta   90.00
_cell.angle_gamma   90.00
#
_symmetry.space_group_name_H-M   'P 1'
#
loop_
_entity.id
_entity.type
_entity.pdbx_description
1 polymer ?
#
loop_
_entity_poly.entity_id
_entity_poly.type
_entity_poly.pdbx_seq_one_letter_code
_entity_poly.pdbx_strand_id
1 'polypeptide(L)'
;MRRLLVMLALAASGCGSFVDGPPTNRCTSDADCTMASCNTDLGMCVSEARRTVRIGLEVRPMTEPYGGSVQAIPFEPFEVAGPIERDLELSPGVIVQGIVRASDGTPVSTDLAFTRQSTIPGASATTITLPSSGANPPTLEAGRAAAFLTQILPGRHELSVTPTGDFSALLPPMNLVYETPENGDGYLEIAYPPVCDDPTTDTECLAVFEGQVADPDGRGQAGVVVKLIDRASGRTVSSRYVTATDPELDPGYFRLYLPVGLWHSTDAWFLRVSPAPHRVEEVGPSPTYTRSAEALSPGDDGLIRVLSPDVSELRIAYSGTVESPDGQPLADASVRFTATEVTDPVTNITGSYTTTVRTDETGRFSAELLGHPEAPASYEIVVTPSQSDTELGILRDQRTLGSDSNGQLFTVPARSRFGGTVQTGAGLRMIDARVEARTQGSDRDGTLEPVAFLARSSQTTTDPMGLFDLRLDVGLYDVVIEPPAGTNFPWRIERDVAIGGSMAPLSSVYELDNPVPITGIATWSVDGTTQPVVEGEVRAYAVIEADDGSVRALLVGRATTDARGAYTLLLPPSI
;
A
#
# COMPACT_ATOMS: atom_id res chain seq x y z
N MET A 1 74.71 -37.04 39.35
CA MET A 1 74.21 -37.46 38.01
C MET A 1 72.68 -37.48 38.04
N ARG A 2 72.02 -36.97 36.98
CA ARG A 2 70.55 -36.87 36.71
C ARG A 2 69.80 -35.87 37.61
N ARG A 3 69.34 -34.66 37.22
CA ARG A 3 68.55 -34.18 36.05
C ARG A 3 67.29 -35.01 35.78
N LEU A 4 66.12 -34.50 36.19
CA LEU A 4 64.83 -34.78 35.57
C LEU A 4 64.12 -33.43 35.33
N LEU A 5 63.90 -33.16 34.04
CA LEU A 5 63.26 -32.00 33.43
C LEU A 5 61.74 -32.27 33.43
N VAL A 6 60.91 -31.31 33.87
CA VAL A 6 59.46 -31.35 33.65
C VAL A 6 59.17 -30.52 32.40
N MET A 7 58.67 -31.18 31.35
CA MET A 7 58.21 -30.54 30.12
C MET A 7 56.83 -29.89 30.34
N LEU A 8 56.75 -28.61 29.99
CA LEU A 8 55.51 -27.86 29.82
C LEU A 8 55.05 -28.05 28.36
N ALA A 9 53.88 -28.65 28.14
CA ALA A 9 53.26 -28.75 26.81
C ALA A 9 52.25 -27.61 26.62
N LEU A 10 52.61 -26.61 25.82
CA LEU A 10 51.72 -25.58 25.30
C LEU A 10 50.97 -26.17 24.08
N ALA A 11 49.68 -26.46 24.24
CA ALA A 11 48.78 -26.68 23.11
C ALA A 11 48.34 -25.31 22.57
N ALA A 12 48.94 -24.88 21.47
CA ALA A 12 48.50 -23.73 20.71
C ALA A 12 47.22 -24.09 19.94
N SER A 13 46.07 -23.64 20.44
CA SER A 13 44.82 -23.56 19.70
C SER A 13 44.98 -22.51 18.59
N GLY A 14 45.28 -22.96 17.37
CA GLY A 14 45.25 -22.10 16.19
C GLY A 14 43.82 -21.72 15.85
N CYS A 15 43.40 -20.52 16.25
CA CYS A 15 42.24 -19.86 15.66
C CYS A 15 42.60 -19.49 14.22
N GLY A 16 42.38 -20.41 13.28
CA GLY A 16 42.49 -20.13 11.85
C GLY A 16 41.38 -19.15 11.46
N SER A 17 41.78 -18.02 10.87
CA SER A 17 40.89 -16.99 10.34
C SER A 17 40.11 -17.54 9.13
N PHE A 18 39.03 -18.27 9.36
CA PHE A 18 38.08 -18.65 8.32
C PHE A 18 37.00 -17.58 8.23
N VAL A 19 37.28 -16.54 7.45
CA VAL A 19 36.21 -15.75 6.81
C VAL A 19 36.67 -15.47 5.38
N ASP A 20 36.72 -16.54 4.58
CA ASP A 20 36.60 -16.34 3.13
C ASP A 20 35.19 -15.78 2.91
N GLY A 21 35.08 -14.68 2.16
CA GLY A 21 33.80 -14.02 1.89
C GLY A 21 32.78 -14.93 1.18
N PRO A 22 31.58 -14.40 0.86
CA PRO A 22 30.56 -15.19 0.18
C PRO A 22 31.10 -15.77 -1.15
N PRO A 23 30.69 -16.99 -1.54
CA PRO A 23 31.11 -17.58 -2.81
C PRO A 23 30.71 -16.67 -3.98
N THR A 24 31.59 -16.57 -4.98
CA THR A 24 31.37 -15.73 -6.16
C THR A 24 31.27 -16.58 -7.43
N ASN A 25 30.34 -16.23 -8.32
CA ASN A 25 30.23 -16.82 -9.64
C ASN A 25 31.25 -16.14 -10.57
N ARG A 26 32.33 -16.87 -10.88
CA ARG A 26 33.41 -16.41 -11.76
C ARG A 26 33.88 -17.55 -12.65
N CYS A 27 34.25 -17.22 -13.88
CA CYS A 27 34.83 -18.16 -14.82
C CYS A 27 35.83 -17.47 -15.74
N THR A 28 36.73 -18.28 -16.29
CA THR A 28 37.64 -17.90 -17.38
C THR A 28 37.42 -18.77 -18.62
N SER A 29 36.79 -19.94 -18.45
CA SER A 29 36.42 -20.86 -19.51
C SER A 29 35.19 -21.70 -19.12
N ASP A 30 34.56 -22.36 -20.08
CA ASP A 30 33.42 -23.25 -19.82
C ASP A 30 33.74 -24.39 -18.85
N ALA A 31 35.02 -24.79 -18.73
CA ALA A 31 35.42 -25.83 -17.77
C ALA A 31 35.25 -25.41 -16.30
N ASP A 32 35.14 -24.10 -16.03
CA ASP A 32 34.87 -23.57 -14.70
C ASP A 32 33.37 -23.65 -14.34
N CYS A 33 32.50 -23.98 -15.32
CA CYS A 33 31.05 -23.96 -15.19
C CYS A 33 30.46 -25.38 -15.29
N THR A 34 29.91 -25.91 -14.19
CA THR A 34 29.44 -27.32 -14.13
C THR A 34 28.24 -27.61 -15.06
N MET A 35 27.28 -26.68 -15.15
CA MET A 35 26.02 -26.83 -15.93
C MET A 35 25.65 -25.53 -16.66
N ALA A 36 26.65 -24.73 -17.01
CA ALA A 36 26.51 -23.40 -17.58
C ALA A 36 27.64 -23.13 -18.58
N SER A 37 27.55 -22.05 -19.34
CA SER A 37 28.64 -21.56 -20.18
C SER A 37 29.31 -20.36 -19.54
N CYS A 38 30.61 -20.20 -19.74
CA CYS A 38 31.33 -19.02 -19.31
C CYS A 38 31.06 -17.86 -20.28
N ASN A 39 30.48 -16.77 -19.78
CA ASN A 39 30.50 -15.52 -20.51
C ASN A 39 31.83 -14.81 -20.20
N THR A 40 32.79 -14.90 -21.12
CA THR A 40 34.14 -14.36 -20.91
C THR A 40 34.18 -12.84 -20.81
N ASP A 41 33.21 -12.14 -21.39
CA ASP A 41 33.13 -10.68 -21.33
C ASP A 41 32.66 -10.21 -19.96
N LEU A 42 31.74 -10.95 -19.34
CA LEU A 42 31.23 -10.70 -17.98
C LEU A 42 32.06 -11.40 -16.89
N GLY A 43 32.90 -12.37 -17.26
CA GLY A 43 33.73 -13.15 -16.34
C GLY A 43 32.95 -14.03 -15.36
N MET A 44 31.76 -14.51 -15.75
CA MET A 44 30.86 -15.31 -14.89
C MET A 44 30.15 -16.42 -15.67
N CYS A 45 29.80 -17.51 -14.98
CA CYS A 45 28.99 -18.57 -15.58
C CYS A 45 27.57 -18.05 -15.79
N VAL A 46 26.98 -18.29 -16.96
CA VAL A 46 25.63 -17.87 -17.33
C VAL A 46 24.82 -19.06 -17.83
N SER A 47 23.51 -19.00 -17.67
CA SER A 47 22.59 -20.04 -18.14
C SER A 47 21.55 -19.48 -19.11
N GLU A 48 20.83 -20.38 -19.78
CA GLU A 48 19.58 -20.07 -20.48
C GLU A 48 18.41 -20.12 -19.50
N ALA A 49 17.33 -19.39 -19.81
CA ALA A 49 16.13 -19.49 -19.01
C ALA A 49 15.48 -20.87 -19.22
N ARG A 50 15.10 -21.55 -18.14
CA ARG A 50 14.43 -22.87 -18.21
C ARG A 50 13.06 -22.77 -18.89
N ARG A 51 12.45 -21.58 -18.84
CA ARG A 51 11.23 -21.20 -19.54
C ARG A 51 11.35 -19.75 -19.93
N THR A 52 10.69 -19.35 -21.02
CA THR A 52 10.53 -17.95 -21.36
C THR A 52 9.77 -17.24 -20.25
N VAL A 53 10.31 -16.11 -19.77
CA VAL A 53 9.68 -15.27 -18.75
C VAL A 53 9.40 -13.90 -19.32
N ARG A 54 8.21 -13.36 -19.05
CA ARG A 54 7.84 -11.99 -19.37
C ARG A 54 8.35 -11.03 -18.31
N ILE A 55 9.30 -10.18 -18.68
CA ILE A 55 10.02 -9.25 -17.78
C ILE A 55 9.69 -7.80 -18.15
N GLY A 56 9.22 -7.03 -17.17
CA GLY A 56 9.16 -5.57 -17.22
C GLY A 56 10.39 -4.95 -16.55
N LEU A 57 10.93 -3.88 -17.13
CA LEU A 57 12.05 -3.13 -16.54
C LEU A 57 11.56 -1.78 -16.03
N GLU A 58 12.11 -1.33 -14.91
CA GLU A 58 11.86 -0.01 -14.33
C GLU A 58 13.21 0.63 -13.99
N VAL A 59 13.41 1.88 -14.40
CA VAL A 59 14.62 2.63 -14.06
C VAL A 59 14.26 3.72 -13.06
N ARG A 60 14.89 3.68 -11.89
CA ARG A 60 14.85 4.77 -10.91
C ARG A 60 16.20 5.50 -10.94
N PRO A 61 16.29 6.65 -11.62
CA PRO A 61 17.53 7.41 -11.69
C PRO A 61 17.88 8.02 -10.31
N MET A 62 19.13 8.40 -10.09
CA MET A 62 19.51 9.12 -8.86
C MET A 62 19.29 10.64 -8.97
N THR A 63 19.33 11.14 -10.21
CA THR A 63 19.13 12.55 -10.54
C THR A 63 18.26 12.65 -11.79
N GLU A 64 17.51 13.75 -11.89
CA GLU A 64 16.73 14.10 -13.07
C GLU A 64 17.48 15.21 -13.84
N PRO A 65 17.58 15.17 -15.19
CA PRO A 65 18.39 16.11 -15.97
C PRO A 65 18.06 17.60 -15.80
N TYR A 66 16.79 17.94 -15.64
CA TYR A 66 16.28 19.28 -15.38
C TYR A 66 16.16 19.61 -13.88
N GLY A 67 16.52 18.66 -13.01
CA GLY A 67 16.31 18.74 -11.58
C GLY A 67 14.86 18.46 -11.19
N GLY A 68 14.61 18.23 -9.90
CA GLY A 68 13.28 17.93 -9.37
C GLY A 68 13.19 16.57 -8.71
N SER A 69 11.97 16.04 -8.60
CA SER A 69 11.70 14.77 -7.94
C SER A 69 11.94 13.60 -8.89
N VAL A 70 12.91 12.77 -8.55
CA VAL A 70 13.17 11.49 -9.21
C VAL A 70 11.92 10.62 -9.22
N GLN A 71 11.57 10.12 -10.41
CA GLN A 71 10.49 9.15 -10.61
C GLN A 71 11.02 7.87 -11.22
N ALA A 72 10.39 6.76 -10.86
CA ALA A 72 10.64 5.47 -11.50
C ALA A 72 9.94 5.43 -12.87
N ILE A 73 10.68 5.04 -13.91
CA ILE A 73 10.21 5.00 -15.30
C ILE A 73 10.06 3.53 -15.71
N PRO A 74 8.82 3.01 -15.81
CA PRO A 74 8.55 1.65 -16.24
C PRO A 74 8.54 1.53 -17.77
N PHE A 75 9.04 0.40 -18.27
CA PHE A 75 9.08 0.02 -19.68
C PHE A 75 8.12 -1.14 -19.95
N GLU A 76 7.63 -1.24 -21.20
CA GLU A 76 6.78 -2.36 -21.60
C GLU A 76 7.49 -3.70 -21.43
N PRO A 77 6.81 -4.73 -20.89
CA PRO A 77 7.41 -6.04 -20.71
C PRO A 77 7.77 -6.74 -22.02
N PHE A 78 8.82 -7.54 -21.99
CA PHE A 78 9.29 -8.36 -23.10
C PHE A 78 9.65 -9.78 -22.63
N GLU A 79 9.75 -10.71 -23.58
CA GLU A 79 10.05 -12.12 -23.31
C GLU A 79 11.56 -12.37 -23.23
N VAL A 80 11.99 -13.11 -22.20
CA VAL A 80 13.39 -13.47 -21.96
C VAL A 80 13.54 -14.99 -21.95
N ALA A 81 14.30 -15.52 -22.91
CA ALA A 81 14.63 -16.95 -23.00
C ALA A 81 16.12 -17.25 -22.68
N GLY A 82 16.97 -16.22 -22.63
CA GLY A 82 18.42 -16.35 -22.43
C GLY A 82 19.08 -14.97 -22.30
N PRO A 83 20.42 -14.93 -22.33
CA PRO A 83 21.19 -13.69 -22.30
C PRO A 83 20.76 -12.74 -23.43
N ILE A 84 20.53 -11.47 -23.13
CA ILE A 84 20.10 -10.46 -24.11
C ILE A 84 20.68 -9.07 -23.82
N GLU A 85 20.72 -8.23 -24.84
CA GLU A 85 21.05 -6.81 -24.75
C GLU A 85 19.78 -5.95 -24.90
N ARG A 86 19.60 -4.95 -24.04
CA ARG A 86 18.43 -4.08 -23.99
C ARG A 86 18.81 -2.67 -23.54
N ASP A 87 18.92 -1.74 -24.48
CA ASP A 87 19.07 -0.33 -24.15
C ASP A 87 17.74 0.29 -23.68
N LEU A 88 17.86 1.28 -22.79
CA LEU A 88 16.73 1.95 -22.13
C LEU A 88 16.84 3.46 -22.36
N GLU A 89 15.91 4.01 -23.13
CA GLU A 89 15.80 5.45 -23.34
C GLU A 89 14.72 6.03 -22.42
N LEU A 90 15.13 6.95 -21.54
CA LEU A 90 14.29 7.62 -20.56
C LEU A 90 13.89 9.00 -21.08
N SER A 91 12.61 9.31 -20.95
CA SER A 91 12.10 10.67 -21.16
C SER A 91 12.18 11.45 -19.85
N PRO A 92 12.75 12.68 -19.85
CA PRO A 92 12.80 13.53 -18.67
C PRO A 92 11.40 13.88 -18.17
N GLY A 93 11.32 14.30 -16.90
CA GLY A 93 10.08 14.74 -16.30
C GLY A 93 9.65 16.09 -16.88
N VAL A 94 8.35 16.23 -17.15
CA VAL A 94 7.69 17.46 -17.59
C VAL A 94 7.36 18.30 -16.37
N ILE A 95 7.75 19.57 -16.38
CA ILE A 95 7.32 20.52 -15.35
C ILE A 95 5.86 20.87 -15.62
N VAL A 96 5.00 20.59 -14.64
CA VAL A 96 3.57 20.91 -14.69
C VAL A 96 3.26 21.92 -13.62
N GLN A 97 2.69 23.03 -14.06
CA GLN A 97 2.31 24.13 -13.20
C GLN A 97 0.89 24.57 -13.50
N GLY A 98 0.21 25.16 -12.52
CA GLY A 98 -1.18 25.46 -12.74
C GLY A 98 -1.88 26.13 -11.58
N ILE A 99 -3.18 26.32 -11.77
CA ILE A 99 -4.05 26.90 -10.76
C ILE A 99 -5.41 26.21 -10.78
N VAL A 100 -5.98 26.05 -9.58
CA VAL A 100 -7.36 25.60 -9.40
C VAL A 100 -8.18 26.80 -8.94
N ARG A 101 -9.32 27.05 -9.60
CA ARG A 101 -10.20 28.19 -9.33
C ARG A 101 -11.64 27.75 -9.10
N ALA A 102 -12.32 28.48 -8.24
CA ALA A 102 -13.77 28.48 -8.20
C ALA A 102 -14.34 29.24 -9.41
N SER A 103 -15.64 29.14 -9.64
CA SER A 103 -16.31 29.76 -10.79
C SER A 103 -16.22 31.28 -10.82
N ASP A 104 -16.01 31.92 -9.66
CA ASP A 104 -15.80 33.36 -9.51
C ASP A 104 -14.33 33.79 -9.75
N GLY A 105 -13.45 32.84 -10.08
CA GLY A 105 -12.02 33.06 -10.30
C GLY A 105 -11.16 32.98 -9.03
N THR A 106 -11.77 32.83 -7.86
CA THR A 106 -11.07 32.70 -6.56
C THR A 106 -10.19 31.45 -6.57
N PRO A 107 -8.90 31.53 -6.22
CA PRO A 107 -8.05 30.35 -6.13
C PRO A 107 -8.51 29.39 -5.03
N VAL A 108 -8.47 28.10 -5.30
CA VAL A 108 -8.94 27.03 -4.40
C VAL A 108 -7.74 26.29 -3.83
N SER A 109 -7.72 26.12 -2.51
CA SER A 109 -6.78 25.22 -1.84
C SER A 109 -7.21 23.77 -2.06
N THR A 110 -6.31 22.94 -2.61
CA THR A 110 -6.60 21.55 -2.96
C THR A 110 -5.43 20.64 -2.68
N ASP A 111 -5.68 19.35 -2.52
CA ASP A 111 -4.68 18.29 -2.71
C ASP A 111 -4.87 17.72 -4.12
N LEU A 112 -3.79 17.78 -4.91
CA LEU A 112 -3.73 17.26 -6.27
C LEU A 112 -2.99 15.92 -6.23
N ALA A 113 -3.55 14.89 -6.88
CA ALA A 113 -2.89 13.61 -7.05
C ALA A 113 -2.85 13.23 -8.54
N PHE A 114 -1.64 13.19 -9.10
CA PHE A 114 -1.36 12.71 -10.45
C PHE A 114 -1.00 11.23 -10.38
N THR A 115 -1.85 10.36 -10.91
CA THR A 115 -1.64 8.91 -10.91
C THR A 115 -1.37 8.43 -12.33
N ARG A 116 -0.22 7.80 -12.53
CA ARG A 116 0.17 7.15 -13.78
C ARG A 116 0.17 5.64 -13.59
N GLN A 117 -0.62 4.95 -14.39
CA GLN A 117 -0.58 3.49 -14.43
C GLN A 117 0.78 3.01 -14.93
N SER A 118 1.33 1.96 -14.32
CA SER A 118 2.58 1.37 -14.79
C SER A 118 2.36 0.69 -16.14
N THR A 119 3.36 0.77 -17.03
CA THR A 119 3.39 -0.02 -18.27
C THR A 119 3.67 -1.50 -18.00
N ILE A 120 4.13 -1.85 -16.79
CA ILE A 120 4.31 -3.23 -16.33
C ILE A 120 2.98 -3.70 -15.70
N PRO A 121 2.28 -4.69 -16.30
CA PRO A 121 1.03 -5.21 -15.76
C PRO A 121 1.20 -5.73 -14.33
N GLY A 122 0.28 -5.34 -13.44
CA GLY A 122 0.28 -5.74 -12.04
C GLY A 122 1.31 -5.02 -11.16
N ALA A 123 2.13 -4.12 -11.71
CA ALA A 123 2.95 -3.21 -10.92
C ALA A 123 2.11 -2.05 -10.39
N SER A 124 2.50 -1.50 -9.24
CA SER A 124 1.79 -0.36 -8.64
C SER A 124 1.83 0.87 -9.55
N ALA A 125 0.73 1.62 -9.58
CA ALA A 125 0.70 2.94 -10.19
C ALA A 125 1.60 3.91 -9.40
N THR A 126 2.18 4.88 -10.11
CA THR A 126 2.93 5.98 -9.49
C THR A 126 1.98 7.12 -9.23
N THR A 127 1.83 7.53 -7.96
CA THR A 127 1.01 8.68 -7.57
C THR A 127 1.89 9.76 -6.97
N ILE A 128 1.83 10.96 -7.54
CA ILE A 128 2.44 12.16 -6.99
C ILE A 128 1.34 13.02 -6.40
N THR A 129 1.42 13.27 -5.08
CA THR A 129 0.50 14.13 -4.36
C THR A 129 1.17 15.43 -3.98
N LEU A 130 0.50 16.54 -4.21
CA LEU A 130 0.96 17.85 -3.78
C LEU A 130 -0.21 18.76 -3.39
N PRO A 131 -0.02 19.63 -2.38
CA PRO A 131 -0.98 20.67 -2.08
C PRO A 131 -0.87 21.81 -3.10
N SER A 132 -2.00 22.46 -3.41
CA SER A 132 -2.07 23.75 -4.07
C SER A 132 -2.41 24.84 -3.05
N SER A 133 -1.65 25.94 -3.07
CA SER A 133 -1.96 27.10 -2.21
C SER A 133 -3.04 27.95 -2.86
N GLY A 134 -4.17 28.16 -2.17
CA GLY A 134 -5.14 29.19 -2.56
C GLY A 134 -4.65 30.62 -2.31
N ALA A 135 -3.64 30.82 -1.46
CA ALA A 135 -3.14 32.16 -1.12
C ALA A 135 -1.91 32.55 -1.97
N ASN A 136 -2.03 33.66 -2.70
CA ASN A 136 -0.94 34.33 -3.44
C ASN A 136 -0.05 33.37 -4.25
N PRO A 137 -0.58 32.79 -5.35
CA PRO A 137 0.25 32.00 -6.25
C PRO A 137 1.46 32.83 -6.72
N PRO A 138 2.70 32.34 -6.58
CA PRO A 138 3.85 33.04 -7.13
C PRO A 138 3.62 33.30 -8.63
N THR A 139 3.88 34.53 -9.05
CA THR A 139 3.95 34.86 -10.48
C THR A 139 5.23 34.26 -11.02
N LEU A 140 5.11 33.32 -11.95
CA LEU A 140 6.25 32.71 -12.60
C LEU A 140 6.86 33.67 -13.63
N GLU A 141 8.07 33.36 -14.11
CA GLU A 141 8.82 34.22 -15.05
C GLU A 141 8.04 34.56 -16.33
N ALA A 142 7.04 33.75 -16.71
CA ALA A 142 6.16 33.98 -17.84
C ALA A 142 4.92 34.87 -17.54
N GLY A 143 4.84 35.48 -16.35
CA GLY A 143 3.71 36.32 -15.94
C GLY A 143 2.41 35.57 -15.61
N ARG A 144 2.44 34.23 -15.62
CA ARG A 144 1.31 33.39 -15.22
C ARG A 144 1.39 33.06 -13.73
N ALA A 145 0.25 33.17 -13.06
CA ALA A 145 0.12 32.73 -11.67
C ALA A 145 0.04 31.20 -11.63
N ALA A 146 0.83 30.57 -10.76
CA ALA A 146 0.73 29.14 -10.48
C ALA A 146 0.57 28.90 -8.98
N ALA A 147 -0.50 28.22 -8.60
CA ALA A 147 -0.78 27.78 -7.22
C ALA A 147 -0.06 26.47 -6.87
N PHE A 148 0.44 25.76 -7.89
CA PHE A 148 1.23 24.55 -7.73
C PHE A 148 2.26 24.43 -8.87
N LEU A 149 3.35 23.71 -8.58
CA LEU A 149 4.43 23.36 -9.48
C LEU A 149 4.90 21.95 -9.10
N THR A 150 4.92 21.03 -10.06
CA THR A 150 5.42 19.67 -9.87
C THR A 150 6.12 19.18 -11.12
N GLN A 151 6.87 18.10 -11.02
CA GLN A 151 7.44 17.40 -12.15
C GLN A 151 6.81 16.02 -12.23
N ILE A 152 6.24 15.66 -13.39
CA ILE A 152 5.62 14.35 -13.64
C ILE A 152 6.13 13.80 -14.97
N LEU A 153 6.08 12.48 -15.17
CA LEU A 153 6.48 11.87 -16.45
C LEU A 153 5.55 12.31 -17.60
N PRO A 154 6.00 12.24 -18.86
CA PRO A 154 5.14 12.46 -20.02
C PRO A 154 4.05 11.37 -20.16
N GLY A 155 2.93 11.73 -20.78
CA GLY A 155 1.81 10.85 -21.09
C GLY A 155 0.54 11.07 -20.26
N ARG A 156 -0.32 10.05 -20.25
CA ARG A 156 -1.66 10.12 -19.67
C ARG A 156 -1.66 9.87 -18.15
N HIS A 157 -2.29 10.77 -17.41
CA HIS A 157 -2.45 10.71 -15.96
C HIS A 157 -3.93 10.77 -15.57
N GLU A 158 -4.30 10.01 -14.56
CA GLU A 158 -5.51 10.26 -13.79
C GLU A 158 -5.22 11.34 -12.75
N LEU A 159 -5.94 12.45 -12.83
CA LEU A 159 -5.79 13.59 -11.93
C LEU A 159 -6.97 13.64 -10.96
N SER A 160 -6.70 13.48 -9.67
CA SER A 160 -7.67 13.74 -8.60
C SER A 160 -7.41 15.12 -8.00
N VAL A 161 -8.45 15.94 -7.89
CA VAL A 161 -8.41 17.26 -7.25
C VAL A 161 -9.34 17.22 -6.04
N THR A 162 -8.78 17.37 -4.84
CA THR A 162 -9.57 17.30 -3.59
C THR A 162 -9.52 18.64 -2.87
N PRO A 163 -10.62 19.40 -2.77
CA PRO A 163 -10.65 20.65 -2.02
C PRO A 163 -10.30 20.46 -0.54
N THR A 164 -9.52 21.40 0.01
CA THR A 164 -9.09 21.41 1.42
C THR A 164 -9.55 22.68 2.13
N GLY A 165 -9.49 22.69 3.47
CA GLY A 165 -9.95 23.82 4.29
C GLY A 165 -11.44 24.14 4.07
N ASP A 166 -11.78 25.42 4.05
CA ASP A 166 -13.16 25.90 3.90
C ASP A 166 -13.78 25.48 2.56
N PHE A 167 -12.96 25.33 1.50
CA PHE A 167 -13.44 24.87 0.20
C PHE A 167 -13.91 23.41 0.20
N SER A 168 -13.48 22.59 1.17
CA SER A 168 -13.96 21.20 1.28
C SER A 168 -15.48 21.11 1.53
N ALA A 169 -16.08 22.16 2.12
CA ALA A 169 -17.53 22.25 2.29
C ALA A 169 -18.25 22.82 1.06
N LEU A 170 -17.54 23.55 0.21
CA LEU A 170 -18.12 24.32 -0.90
C LEU A 170 -17.97 23.65 -2.26
N LEU A 171 -16.97 22.78 -2.42
CA LEU A 171 -16.61 22.21 -3.73
C LEU A 171 -16.45 20.68 -3.63
N PRO A 172 -16.96 19.90 -4.60
CA PRO A 172 -16.73 18.47 -4.66
C PRO A 172 -15.30 18.14 -5.10
N PRO A 173 -14.78 16.92 -4.85
CA PRO A 173 -13.58 16.47 -5.53
C PRO A 173 -13.85 16.27 -7.03
N MET A 174 -12.81 16.45 -7.86
CA MET A 174 -12.86 16.21 -9.31
C MET A 174 -11.89 15.11 -9.72
N ASN A 175 -12.27 14.36 -10.74
CA ASN A 175 -11.46 13.33 -11.38
C ASN A 175 -11.37 13.63 -12.86
N LEU A 176 -10.17 13.92 -13.32
CA LEU A 176 -9.88 14.36 -14.67
C LEU A 176 -8.85 13.42 -15.29
N VAL A 177 -8.78 13.42 -16.61
CA VAL A 177 -7.65 12.85 -17.33
C VAL A 177 -6.79 14.02 -17.80
N TYR A 178 -5.51 13.98 -17.45
CA TYR A 178 -4.54 14.97 -17.88
C TYR A 178 -3.47 14.31 -18.73
N GLU A 179 -3.26 14.81 -19.94
CA GLU A 179 -2.19 14.35 -20.83
C GLU A 179 -1.07 15.38 -20.81
N THR A 180 0.09 14.98 -20.26
CA THR A 180 1.28 15.83 -20.31
C THR A 180 1.88 15.82 -21.71
N PRO A 181 2.45 16.94 -22.17
CA PRO A 181 3.18 16.98 -23.43
C PRO A 181 4.38 16.04 -23.37
N GLU A 182 4.86 15.57 -24.53
CA GLU A 182 6.08 14.75 -24.59
C GLU A 182 7.34 15.54 -24.23
N ASN A 183 7.34 16.86 -24.50
CA ASN A 183 8.45 17.77 -24.26
C ASN A 183 7.95 19.15 -23.78
N GLY A 184 8.78 19.85 -23.00
CA GLY A 184 8.51 21.22 -22.53
C GLY A 184 7.73 21.29 -21.23
N ASP A 185 7.07 22.43 -20.98
CA ASP A 185 6.31 22.68 -19.76
C ASP A 185 4.79 22.50 -19.98
N GLY A 186 4.13 21.82 -19.05
CA GLY A 186 2.69 21.74 -18.97
C GLY A 186 2.11 22.90 -18.16
N TYR A 187 1.05 23.53 -18.68
CA TYR A 187 0.22 24.45 -17.91
C TYR A 187 -1.19 23.89 -17.75
N LEU A 188 -1.69 23.88 -16.51
CA LEU A 188 -2.99 23.32 -16.17
C LEU A 188 -3.84 24.35 -15.42
N GLU A 189 -4.97 24.73 -16.01
CA GLU A 189 -5.97 25.57 -15.34
C GLU A 189 -7.24 24.75 -15.15
N ILE A 190 -7.65 24.63 -13.90
CA ILE A 190 -8.82 23.85 -13.51
C ILE A 190 -9.82 24.83 -12.90
N ALA A 191 -11.01 24.91 -13.49
CA ALA A 191 -12.09 25.72 -12.99
C ALA A 191 -13.24 24.82 -12.52
N TYR A 192 -13.72 25.06 -11.30
CA TYR A 192 -14.98 24.49 -10.86
C TYR A 192 -16.15 25.15 -11.60
N PRO A 193 -17.17 24.37 -11.99
CA PRO A 193 -18.36 24.96 -12.59
C PRO A 193 -19.14 25.78 -11.54
N PRO A 194 -19.93 26.78 -11.98
CA PRO A 194 -20.74 27.58 -11.07
C PRO A 194 -21.82 26.74 -10.39
N VAL A 195 -22.41 27.28 -9.32
CA VAL A 195 -23.62 26.69 -8.73
C VAL A 195 -24.81 26.91 -9.68
N CYS A 196 -25.65 25.89 -9.86
CA CYS A 196 -26.81 25.99 -10.76
C CYS A 196 -27.83 27.00 -10.23
N ASP A 197 -28.45 27.77 -11.12
CA ASP A 197 -29.68 28.50 -10.80
C ASP A 197 -30.88 27.54 -10.79
N ASP A 198 -30.92 26.60 -11.74
CA ASP A 198 -31.89 25.50 -11.79
C ASP A 198 -31.21 24.18 -12.24
N PRO A 199 -30.98 23.21 -11.33
CA PRO A 199 -30.32 21.95 -11.66
C PRO A 199 -31.15 21.04 -12.59
N THR A 200 -32.42 21.38 -12.84
CA THR A 200 -33.27 20.62 -13.78
C THR A 200 -33.03 20.98 -15.24
N THR A 201 -32.50 22.18 -15.52
CA THR A 201 -32.24 22.66 -16.87
C THR A 201 -30.76 22.83 -17.17
N ASP A 202 -29.95 23.15 -16.17
CA ASP A 202 -28.52 23.41 -16.35
C ASP A 202 -27.72 22.09 -16.30
N THR A 203 -26.77 21.91 -17.24
CA THR A 203 -25.99 20.65 -17.36
C THR A 203 -24.51 20.79 -16.98
N GLU A 204 -24.01 22.02 -16.84
CA GLU A 204 -22.59 22.33 -16.60
C GLU A 204 -22.41 23.18 -15.33
N CYS A 205 -23.00 22.72 -14.23
CA CYS A 205 -23.02 23.42 -12.94
C CYS A 205 -22.97 22.43 -11.76
N LEU A 206 -22.79 22.98 -10.55
CA LEU A 206 -22.90 22.27 -9.29
C LEU A 206 -24.33 22.39 -8.76
N ALA A 207 -25.01 21.26 -8.62
CA ALA A 207 -26.28 21.20 -7.92
C ALA A 207 -26.04 21.37 -6.41
N VAL A 208 -27.02 21.95 -5.72
CA VAL A 208 -27.02 22.08 -4.26
C VAL A 208 -27.94 21.02 -3.69
N PHE A 209 -27.42 20.24 -2.73
CA PHE A 209 -28.15 19.20 -2.04
C PHE A 209 -28.21 19.49 -0.55
N GLU A 210 -29.39 19.85 -0.04
CA GLU A 210 -29.60 20.32 1.32
C GLU A 210 -30.47 19.36 2.12
N GLY A 211 -30.19 19.29 3.42
CA GLY A 211 -30.99 18.47 4.32
C GLY A 211 -30.64 18.66 5.79
N GLN A 212 -31.23 17.84 6.62
CA GLN A 212 -31.02 17.80 8.06
C GLN A 212 -30.85 16.37 8.53
N VAL A 213 -29.76 16.11 9.25
CA VAL A 213 -29.60 14.88 10.03
C VAL A 213 -30.28 15.07 11.38
N ALA A 214 -31.28 14.26 11.70
CA ALA A 214 -32.07 14.38 12.93
C ALA A 214 -32.26 13.04 13.62
N ASP A 215 -32.44 13.05 14.94
CA ASP A 215 -32.85 11.87 15.71
C ASP A 215 -34.35 11.55 15.53
N PRO A 216 -34.88 10.45 16.12
CA PRO A 216 -36.30 10.11 16.05
C PRO A 216 -37.25 11.16 16.62
N ASP A 217 -36.76 11.99 17.55
CA ASP A 217 -37.51 13.12 18.12
C ASP A 217 -37.52 14.35 17.20
N GLY A 218 -36.79 14.30 16.07
CA GLY A 218 -36.64 15.40 15.12
C GLY A 218 -35.59 16.44 15.52
N ARG A 219 -34.75 16.18 16.54
CA ARG A 219 -33.68 17.10 16.93
C ARG A 219 -32.47 16.92 16.01
N GLY A 220 -31.97 18.04 15.49
CA GLY A 220 -30.79 18.06 14.65
C GLY A 220 -29.54 17.49 15.35
N GLN A 221 -28.77 16.69 14.62
CA GLN A 221 -27.55 16.04 15.12
C GLN A 221 -26.31 16.86 14.76
N ALA A 222 -25.67 17.45 15.78
CA ALA A 222 -24.39 18.17 15.64
C ALA A 222 -23.19 17.23 15.45
N GLY A 223 -22.13 17.74 14.81
CA GLY A 223 -20.82 17.07 14.75
C GLY A 223 -20.79 15.81 13.89
N VAL A 224 -21.73 15.64 12.96
CA VAL A 224 -21.68 14.54 11.98
C VAL A 224 -21.14 15.04 10.65
N VAL A 225 -20.35 14.20 9.98
CA VAL A 225 -19.82 14.43 8.65
C VAL A 225 -20.78 13.82 7.62
N VAL A 226 -21.24 14.64 6.69
CA VAL A 226 -22.16 14.25 5.61
C VAL A 226 -21.46 14.43 4.26
N LYS A 227 -21.56 13.41 3.40
CA LYS A 227 -21.05 13.45 2.01
C LYS A 227 -21.71 12.39 1.14
N LEU A 228 -21.63 12.56 -0.18
CA LEU A 228 -22.07 11.57 -1.16
C LEU A 228 -20.89 10.72 -1.64
N ILE A 229 -21.13 9.42 -1.76
CA ILE A 229 -20.16 8.43 -2.20
C ILE A 229 -20.69 7.72 -3.45
N ASP A 230 -19.88 7.67 -4.51
CA ASP A 230 -20.16 6.90 -5.71
C ASP A 230 -20.28 5.40 -5.37
N ARG A 231 -21.34 4.77 -5.87
CA ARG A 231 -21.70 3.39 -5.52
C ARG A 231 -20.74 2.36 -6.10
N ALA A 232 -20.19 2.61 -7.29
CA ALA A 232 -19.31 1.67 -7.97
C ALA A 232 -17.87 1.73 -7.44
N SER A 233 -17.36 2.94 -7.23
CA SER A 233 -15.96 3.21 -6.89
C SER A 233 -15.72 3.47 -5.40
N GLY A 234 -16.76 3.77 -4.61
CA GLY A 234 -16.63 4.16 -3.21
C GLY A 234 -16.00 5.54 -2.99
N ARG A 235 -15.78 6.31 -4.08
CA ARG A 235 -15.14 7.63 -4.03
C ARG A 235 -16.13 8.70 -3.59
N THR A 236 -15.64 9.73 -2.92
CA THR A 236 -16.48 10.91 -2.60
C THR A 236 -16.77 11.68 -3.89
N VAL A 237 -18.02 12.08 -4.11
CA VAL A 237 -18.47 12.80 -5.32
C VAL A 237 -19.14 14.15 -5.03
N SER A 238 -19.35 14.47 -3.75
CA SER A 238 -19.82 15.78 -3.31
C SER A 238 -18.76 16.51 -2.49
N SER A 239 -19.03 17.77 -2.15
CA SER A 239 -18.37 18.42 -1.02
C SER A 239 -18.63 17.66 0.29
N ARG A 240 -17.89 18.01 1.34
CA ARG A 240 -18.00 17.43 2.68
C ARG A 240 -18.51 18.47 3.66
N TYR A 241 -19.62 18.20 4.33
CA TYR A 241 -20.18 19.09 5.35
C TYR A 241 -20.03 18.49 6.75
N VAL A 242 -19.78 19.32 7.76
CA VAL A 242 -19.84 18.94 9.19
C VAL A 242 -20.99 19.71 9.82
N THR A 243 -21.96 19.03 10.40
CA THR A 243 -23.15 19.68 10.95
C THR A 243 -22.84 20.53 12.19
N ALA A 244 -23.63 21.58 12.43
CA ALA A 244 -23.44 22.58 13.49
C ALA A 244 -22.17 23.44 13.40
N THR A 245 -21.49 23.51 12.24
CA THR A 245 -20.39 24.47 12.04
C THR A 245 -20.89 25.90 11.76
N ASP A 246 -22.12 26.04 11.28
CA ASP A 246 -22.78 27.33 11.10
C ASP A 246 -23.77 27.57 12.25
N PRO A 247 -23.51 28.56 13.13
CA PRO A 247 -24.37 28.82 14.30
C PRO A 247 -25.73 29.42 13.94
N GLU A 248 -25.93 29.88 12.70
CA GLU A 248 -27.22 30.42 12.24
C GLU A 248 -28.18 29.33 11.75
N LEU A 249 -27.68 28.10 11.58
CA LEU A 249 -28.44 26.97 11.06
C LEU A 249 -28.70 25.93 12.14
N ASP A 250 -29.72 25.10 11.92
CA ASP A 250 -30.04 24.01 12.85
C ASP A 250 -28.84 23.07 13.03
N PRO A 251 -28.62 22.50 14.23
CA PRO A 251 -27.45 21.66 14.51
C PRO A 251 -27.27 20.44 13.60
N GLY A 252 -28.33 19.98 12.94
CA GLY A 252 -28.31 18.86 11.99
C GLY A 252 -28.22 19.26 10.52
N TYR A 253 -28.27 20.56 10.21
CA TYR A 253 -28.31 21.04 8.83
C TYR A 253 -27.02 20.70 8.08
N PHE A 254 -27.16 20.36 6.79
CA PHE A 254 -26.05 20.23 5.87
C PHE A 254 -26.38 20.77 4.47
N ARG A 255 -25.33 21.21 3.77
CA ARG A 255 -25.38 21.60 2.36
C ARG A 255 -24.21 20.95 1.62
N LEU A 256 -24.50 20.20 0.56
CA LEU A 256 -23.52 19.55 -0.29
C LEU A 256 -23.58 20.10 -1.71
N TYR A 257 -22.43 20.12 -2.37
CA TYR A 257 -22.30 20.49 -3.78
C TYR A 257 -21.84 19.27 -4.57
N LEU A 258 -22.47 19.00 -5.71
CA LEU A 258 -22.11 17.89 -6.60
C LEU A 258 -22.35 18.26 -8.07
N PRO A 259 -21.65 17.65 -9.04
CA PRO A 259 -21.95 17.83 -10.46
C PRO A 259 -23.39 17.44 -10.81
N VAL A 260 -24.10 18.27 -11.57
CA VAL A 260 -25.52 18.05 -11.90
C VAL A 260 -25.80 16.73 -12.62
N GLY A 261 -24.86 16.21 -13.42
CA GLY A 261 -24.98 14.88 -14.04
C GLY A 261 -25.14 13.74 -13.02
N LEU A 262 -24.50 13.87 -11.84
CA LEU A 262 -24.65 12.91 -10.74
C LEU A 262 -25.91 13.16 -9.91
N TRP A 263 -26.40 14.40 -9.86
CA TRP A 263 -27.65 14.75 -9.19
C TRP A 263 -28.86 14.02 -9.80
N HIS A 264 -28.90 13.94 -11.13
CA HIS A 264 -29.94 13.19 -11.86
C HIS A 264 -29.81 11.66 -11.75
N SER A 265 -28.62 11.16 -11.38
CA SER A 265 -28.31 9.72 -11.32
C SER A 265 -28.42 9.19 -9.90
N THR A 266 -29.65 9.09 -9.38
CA THR A 266 -29.93 8.72 -7.98
C THR A 266 -29.43 7.33 -7.60
N ASP A 267 -29.24 6.44 -8.57
CA ASP A 267 -28.71 5.09 -8.39
C ASP A 267 -27.17 5.04 -8.34
N ALA A 268 -26.50 6.13 -8.72
CA ALA A 268 -25.04 6.21 -8.82
C ALA A 268 -24.35 6.50 -7.47
N TRP A 269 -25.07 6.95 -6.44
CA TRP A 269 -24.44 7.36 -5.18
C TRP A 269 -25.24 7.01 -3.93
N PHE A 270 -24.55 7.01 -2.80
CA PHE A 270 -25.12 6.94 -1.46
C PHE A 270 -24.79 8.18 -0.65
N LEU A 271 -25.75 8.67 0.13
CA LEU A 271 -25.48 9.61 1.21
C LEU A 271 -24.80 8.84 2.35
N ARG A 272 -23.59 9.23 2.73
CA ARG A 272 -22.85 8.68 3.87
C ARG A 272 -22.84 9.67 5.01
N VAL A 273 -23.22 9.18 6.20
CA VAL A 273 -23.15 9.92 7.46
C VAL A 273 -22.20 9.20 8.40
N SER A 274 -21.25 9.93 8.98
CA SER A 274 -20.26 9.40 9.93
C SER A 274 -20.00 10.41 11.05
N PRO A 275 -19.74 9.98 12.30
CA PRO A 275 -19.41 10.93 13.36
C PRO A 275 -18.07 11.62 13.09
N ALA A 276 -17.98 12.93 13.37
CA ALA A 276 -16.70 13.61 13.38
C ALA A 276 -15.88 13.20 14.62
N PRO A 277 -14.53 13.24 14.58
CA PRO A 277 -13.69 12.82 15.71
C PRO A 277 -14.04 13.51 17.04
N HIS A 278 -14.23 14.84 17.03
CA HIS A 278 -14.60 15.60 18.22
C HIS A 278 -15.95 15.16 18.81
N ARG A 279 -16.94 14.78 17.97
CA ARG A 279 -18.22 14.26 18.44
C ARG A 279 -18.06 12.92 19.15
N VAL A 280 -17.14 12.06 18.67
CA VAL A 280 -16.88 10.77 19.33
C VAL A 280 -16.29 11.00 20.73
N GLU A 281 -15.44 11.99 20.90
CA GLU A 281 -14.87 12.36 22.21
C GLU A 281 -15.93 12.98 23.16
N GLU A 282 -16.81 13.84 22.65
CA GLU A 282 -17.80 14.55 23.47
C GLU A 282 -19.04 13.71 23.80
N VAL A 283 -19.57 13.01 22.80
CA VAL A 283 -20.87 12.33 22.88
C VAL A 283 -20.68 10.83 22.97
N GLY A 284 -19.62 10.26 22.39
CA GLY A 284 -19.35 8.82 22.33
C GLY A 284 -19.54 8.21 20.93
N PRO A 285 -19.34 6.89 20.79
CA PRO A 285 -19.33 6.21 19.49
C PRO A 285 -20.70 6.24 18.79
N SER A 286 -20.67 6.23 17.46
CA SER A 286 -21.85 6.19 16.60
C SER A 286 -21.48 5.46 15.29
N PRO A 287 -22.40 4.70 14.69
CA PRO A 287 -22.08 3.95 13.48
C PRO A 287 -21.99 4.90 12.27
N THR A 288 -21.18 4.51 11.28
CA THR A 288 -21.20 5.11 9.95
C THR A 288 -22.26 4.40 9.13
N TYR A 289 -23.23 5.11 8.58
CA TYR A 289 -24.31 4.52 7.79
C TYR A 289 -24.48 5.21 6.45
N THR A 290 -25.14 4.51 5.53
CA THR A 290 -25.45 5.02 4.19
C THR A 290 -26.96 4.99 3.91
N ARG A 291 -27.41 5.91 3.06
CA ARG A 291 -28.77 5.94 2.50
C ARG A 291 -28.70 6.05 0.99
N SER A 292 -29.52 5.26 0.31
CA SER A 292 -29.73 5.44 -1.13
C SER A 292 -30.58 6.69 -1.36
N ALA A 293 -30.40 7.33 -2.52
CA ALA A 293 -31.13 8.54 -2.86
C ALA A 293 -32.64 8.33 -2.89
N GLU A 294 -33.13 7.13 -3.25
CA GLU A 294 -34.57 6.81 -3.27
C GLU A 294 -35.19 6.73 -1.87
N ALA A 295 -34.37 6.47 -0.85
CA ALA A 295 -34.81 6.48 0.54
C ALA A 295 -34.85 7.90 1.13
N LEU A 296 -34.38 8.91 0.39
CA LEU A 296 -34.38 10.30 0.83
C LEU A 296 -35.65 10.98 0.31
N SER A 297 -36.51 11.40 1.22
CA SER A 297 -37.72 12.17 0.89
C SER A 297 -37.57 13.60 1.40
N PRO A 298 -37.98 14.61 0.61
CA PRO A 298 -38.06 15.97 1.10
C PRO A 298 -39.14 16.06 2.18
N GLY A 299 -38.87 16.82 3.23
CA GLY A 299 -39.86 17.22 4.22
C GLY A 299 -40.79 18.30 3.70
N ASP A 300 -41.75 18.71 4.53
CA ASP A 300 -42.70 19.79 4.21
C ASP A 300 -42.02 21.15 3.99
N ASP A 301 -40.82 21.32 4.53
CA ASP A 301 -39.92 22.46 4.38
C ASP A 301 -39.04 22.39 3.11
N GLY A 302 -39.16 21.31 2.33
CA GLY A 302 -38.35 21.04 1.15
C GLY A 302 -36.95 20.48 1.46
N LEU A 303 -36.56 20.39 2.74
CA LEU A 303 -35.26 19.84 3.14
C LEU A 303 -35.33 18.32 3.23
N ILE A 304 -34.25 17.65 2.83
CA ILE A 304 -34.16 16.20 2.97
C ILE A 304 -33.95 15.85 4.45
N ARG A 305 -34.81 15.00 5.00
CA ARG A 305 -34.69 14.52 6.38
C ARG A 305 -33.95 13.19 6.41
N VAL A 306 -32.82 13.16 7.11
CA VAL A 306 -31.96 11.99 7.27
C VAL A 306 -32.02 11.56 8.71
N LEU A 307 -32.73 10.47 8.98
CA LEU A 307 -32.82 9.92 10.32
C LEU A 307 -31.43 9.39 10.76
N SER A 308 -31.05 9.72 11.98
CA SER A 308 -29.85 9.25 12.68
C SER A 308 -30.22 8.10 13.63
N PRO A 309 -29.35 7.09 13.78
CA PRO A 309 -29.56 6.05 14.77
C PRO A 309 -29.52 6.64 16.18
N ASP A 310 -30.39 6.13 17.05
CA ASP A 310 -30.31 6.34 18.49
C ASP A 310 -29.19 5.47 19.05
N VAL A 311 -28.11 6.12 19.50
CA VAL A 311 -26.92 5.44 20.03
C VAL A 311 -26.93 5.31 21.55
N SER A 312 -27.96 5.80 22.23
CA SER A 312 -28.01 5.80 23.69
C SER A 312 -28.14 4.38 24.26
N GLU A 313 -28.93 3.53 23.60
CA GLU A 313 -29.15 2.13 23.98
C GLU A 313 -28.22 1.13 23.28
N LEU A 314 -27.40 1.59 22.33
CA LEU A 314 -26.49 0.73 21.57
C LEU A 314 -25.15 0.50 22.23
N ARG A 315 -24.79 1.22 23.30
CA ARG A 315 -23.43 1.16 23.85
C ARG A 315 -23.25 -0.03 24.77
N ILE A 316 -22.24 -0.84 24.45
CA ILE A 316 -21.84 -2.00 25.24
C ILE A 316 -20.42 -1.76 25.74
N ALA A 317 -20.24 -1.76 27.06
CA ALA A 317 -18.90 -1.80 27.65
C ALA A 317 -18.31 -3.20 27.41
N TYR A 318 -17.12 -3.24 26.81
CA TYR A 318 -16.43 -4.47 26.48
C TYR A 318 -15.02 -4.43 27.08
N SER A 319 -14.66 -5.47 27.84
CA SER A 319 -13.36 -5.56 28.47
C SER A 319 -12.76 -6.94 28.27
N GLY A 320 -11.44 -6.98 28.13
CA GLY A 320 -10.72 -8.22 27.95
C GLY A 320 -9.24 -8.12 28.26
N THR A 321 -8.56 -9.23 28.14
CA THR A 321 -7.12 -9.40 28.33
C THR A 321 -6.52 -10.08 27.12
N VAL A 322 -5.32 -9.67 26.75
CA VAL A 322 -4.53 -10.27 25.68
C VAL A 322 -3.28 -10.89 26.28
N GLU A 323 -3.00 -12.14 25.92
CA GLU A 323 -1.83 -12.87 26.37
C GLU A 323 -1.14 -13.62 25.22
N SER A 324 0.11 -13.99 25.44
CA SER A 324 0.87 -14.93 24.60
C SER A 324 0.48 -16.39 24.89
N PRO A 325 0.94 -17.36 24.08
CA PRO A 325 0.63 -18.78 24.28
C PRO A 325 1.14 -19.38 25.60
N ASP A 326 2.16 -18.76 26.22
CA ASP A 326 2.70 -19.12 27.53
C ASP A 326 2.01 -18.39 28.70
N GLY A 327 0.95 -17.64 28.42
CA GLY A 327 0.13 -16.94 29.42
C GLY A 327 0.74 -15.64 29.94
N GLN A 328 1.70 -15.04 29.23
CA GLN A 328 2.24 -13.73 29.58
C GLN A 328 1.32 -12.62 29.04
N PRO A 329 0.98 -11.60 29.84
CA PRO A 329 0.18 -10.48 29.35
C PRO A 329 0.93 -9.70 28.27
N LEU A 330 0.21 -9.28 27.22
CA LEU A 330 0.78 -8.51 26.11
C LEU A 330 0.43 -7.03 26.24
N ALA A 331 1.41 -6.21 26.59
CA ALA A 331 1.26 -4.76 26.65
C ALA A 331 1.33 -4.13 25.26
N ASP A 332 0.63 -3.00 25.07
CA ASP A 332 0.59 -2.22 23.82
C ASP A 332 0.12 -3.00 22.57
N ALA A 333 -0.55 -4.14 22.76
CA ALA A 333 -1.20 -4.86 21.68
C ALA A 333 -2.42 -4.06 21.20
N SER A 334 -2.56 -3.91 19.88
CA SER A 334 -3.70 -3.25 19.27
C SER A 334 -4.85 -4.25 19.10
N VAL A 335 -6.02 -3.92 19.65
CA VAL A 335 -7.26 -4.69 19.49
C VAL A 335 -8.22 -3.87 18.64
N ARG A 336 -8.42 -4.28 17.39
CA ARG A 336 -9.34 -3.65 16.45
C ARG A 336 -10.65 -4.43 16.40
N PHE A 337 -11.75 -3.72 16.57
CA PHE A 337 -13.11 -4.23 16.47
C PHE A 337 -13.75 -3.66 15.22
N THR A 338 -14.27 -4.52 14.34
CA THR A 338 -14.99 -4.12 13.12
C THR A 338 -16.31 -4.85 13.03
N ALA A 339 -17.42 -4.10 13.05
CA ALA A 339 -18.74 -4.59 12.72
C ALA A 339 -19.17 -3.99 11.38
N THR A 340 -19.48 -4.84 10.40
CA THR A 340 -20.02 -4.39 9.11
C THR A 340 -21.50 -4.02 9.22
N GLU A 341 -22.20 -4.57 10.20
CA GLU A 341 -23.62 -4.35 10.46
C GLU A 341 -23.84 -4.10 11.96
N VAL A 342 -24.35 -2.91 12.25
CA VAL A 342 -24.87 -2.47 13.55
C VAL A 342 -26.23 -1.86 13.27
N THR A 343 -27.28 -2.47 13.78
CA THR A 343 -28.66 -2.04 13.57
C THR A 343 -29.22 -1.39 14.81
N ASP A 344 -29.73 -0.17 14.66
CA ASP A 344 -30.53 0.49 15.68
C ASP A 344 -31.97 -0.07 15.65
N PRO A 345 -32.48 -0.67 16.74
CA PRO A 345 -33.84 -1.22 16.77
C PRO A 345 -34.93 -0.14 16.70
N VAL A 346 -34.66 1.10 17.12
CA VAL A 346 -35.66 2.18 17.13
C VAL A 346 -35.90 2.69 15.71
N THR A 347 -34.81 2.92 14.97
CA THR A 347 -34.87 3.53 13.62
C THR A 347 -34.74 2.52 12.49
N ASN A 348 -34.39 1.28 12.80
CA ASN A 348 -34.01 0.23 11.86
C ASN A 348 -32.83 0.63 10.94
N ILE A 349 -32.01 1.58 11.39
CA ILE A 349 -30.86 2.07 10.64
C ILE A 349 -29.71 1.09 10.85
N THR A 350 -29.22 0.53 9.74
CA THR A 350 -28.02 -0.30 9.76
C THR A 350 -26.82 0.51 9.27
N GLY A 351 -25.72 0.41 10.01
CA GLY A 351 -24.43 1.00 9.66
C GLY A 351 -23.27 0.07 9.98
N SER A 352 -22.06 0.56 9.80
CA SER A 352 -20.82 -0.10 10.17
C SER A 352 -20.14 0.66 11.30
N TYR A 353 -19.37 -0.05 12.12
CA TYR A 353 -18.62 0.56 13.21
C TYR A 353 -17.23 -0.06 13.30
N THR A 354 -16.22 0.78 13.53
CA THR A 354 -14.86 0.32 13.78
C THR A 354 -14.24 1.15 14.88
N THR A 355 -13.57 0.48 15.80
CA THR A 355 -12.76 1.12 16.84
C THR A 355 -11.49 0.32 17.09
N THR A 356 -10.50 0.97 17.66
CA THR A 356 -9.22 0.34 18.01
C THR A 356 -8.79 0.83 19.38
N VAL A 357 -8.44 -0.11 20.24
CA VAL A 357 -7.92 0.14 21.59
C VAL A 357 -6.57 -0.55 21.75
N ARG A 358 -5.80 -0.11 22.74
CA ARG A 358 -4.50 -0.71 23.08
C ARG A 358 -4.58 -1.34 24.47
N THR A 359 -3.85 -2.43 24.66
CA THR A 359 -3.72 -3.05 25.98
C THR A 359 -2.74 -2.28 26.86
N ASP A 360 -3.02 -2.28 28.17
CA ASP A 360 -2.12 -1.75 29.19
C ASP A 360 -0.97 -2.74 29.53
N GLU A 361 -0.12 -2.37 30.49
CA GLU A 361 1.01 -3.18 30.95
C GLU A 361 0.63 -4.58 31.48
N THR A 362 -0.65 -4.77 31.86
CA THR A 362 -1.19 -6.05 32.33
C THR A 362 -1.93 -6.82 31.23
N GLY A 363 -1.83 -6.37 29.98
CA GLY A 363 -2.50 -6.95 28.84
C GLY A 363 -4.00 -6.66 28.80
N ARG A 364 -4.51 -5.78 29.66
CA ARG A 364 -5.95 -5.47 29.74
C ARG A 364 -6.33 -4.34 28.80
N PHE A 365 -7.55 -4.37 28.29
CA PHE A 365 -8.12 -3.27 27.53
C PHE A 365 -9.60 -3.08 27.88
N SER A 366 -10.12 -1.89 27.56
CA SER A 366 -11.54 -1.55 27.64
C SER A 366 -11.94 -0.79 26.38
N ALA A 367 -13.09 -1.12 25.81
CA ALA A 367 -13.67 -0.48 24.63
C ALA A 367 -15.17 -0.23 24.84
N GLU A 368 -15.68 0.84 24.24
CA GLU A 368 -17.11 1.03 24.04
C GLU A 368 -17.47 0.53 22.63
N LEU A 369 -18.30 -0.51 22.56
CA LEU A 369 -18.76 -1.10 21.30
C LEU A 369 -20.24 -0.77 21.08
N LEU A 370 -20.73 -1.02 19.86
CA LEU A 370 -22.11 -0.78 19.47
C LEU A 370 -22.85 -2.09 19.21
N GLY A 371 -24.00 -2.28 19.82
CA GLY A 371 -24.88 -3.43 19.60
C GLY A 371 -26.10 -3.36 20.52
N HIS A 372 -27.16 -4.08 20.16
CA HIS A 372 -28.38 -4.13 20.95
C HIS A 372 -28.73 -5.58 21.30
N PRO A 373 -29.28 -5.90 22.49
CA PRO A 373 -29.69 -7.27 22.83
C PRO A 373 -30.70 -7.88 21.84
N GLU A 374 -31.60 -7.06 21.26
CA GLU A 374 -32.58 -7.52 20.27
C GLU A 374 -32.03 -7.57 18.84
N ALA A 375 -30.90 -6.90 18.58
CA ALA A 375 -30.23 -6.85 17.29
C ALA A 375 -28.70 -6.91 17.51
N PRO A 376 -28.17 -8.09 17.91
CA PRO A 376 -26.79 -8.19 18.32
C PRO A 376 -25.85 -8.01 17.13
N ALA A 377 -24.82 -7.18 17.31
CA ALA A 377 -23.81 -6.94 16.27
C ALA A 377 -22.73 -8.03 16.28
N SER A 378 -22.35 -8.49 15.08
CA SER A 378 -21.20 -9.38 14.89
C SER A 378 -19.95 -8.54 14.62
N TYR A 379 -18.93 -8.74 15.44
CA TYR A 379 -17.64 -8.11 15.34
C TYR A 379 -16.58 -9.10 14.85
N GLU A 380 -15.83 -8.68 13.84
CA GLU A 380 -14.48 -9.17 13.60
C GLU A 380 -13.53 -8.47 14.57
N ILE A 381 -12.76 -9.27 15.30
CA ILE A 381 -11.77 -8.81 16.28
C ILE A 381 -10.39 -9.20 15.75
N VAL A 382 -9.54 -8.21 15.54
CA VAL A 382 -8.15 -8.42 15.14
C VAL A 382 -7.24 -7.95 16.26
N VAL A 383 -6.43 -8.86 16.80
CA VAL A 383 -5.42 -8.55 17.79
C VAL A 383 -4.04 -8.61 17.15
N THR A 384 -3.36 -7.46 17.14
CA THR A 384 -2.01 -7.31 16.60
C THR A 384 -1.06 -6.98 17.75
N PRO A 385 -0.04 -7.83 18.02
CA PRO A 385 0.99 -7.54 19.01
C PRO A 385 1.74 -6.23 18.76
N SER A 386 2.49 -5.78 19.76
CA SER A 386 3.39 -4.63 19.61
C SER A 386 4.39 -4.88 18.48
N GLN A 387 4.90 -3.81 17.86
CA GLN A 387 5.91 -3.96 16.77
C GLN A 387 7.23 -4.57 17.26
N SER A 388 7.50 -4.51 18.57
CA SER A 388 8.66 -5.16 19.19
C SER A 388 8.52 -6.69 19.31
N ASP A 389 7.31 -7.23 19.27
CA ASP A 389 7.07 -8.67 19.43
C ASP A 389 7.12 -9.39 18.07
N THR A 390 8.32 -9.82 17.67
CA THR A 390 8.54 -10.49 16.38
C THR A 390 8.15 -11.96 16.36
N GLU A 391 7.94 -12.58 17.53
CA GLU A 391 7.67 -14.01 17.69
C GLU A 391 6.17 -14.35 17.67
N LEU A 392 5.30 -13.35 17.87
CA LEU A 392 3.85 -13.54 17.99
C LEU A 392 3.13 -13.16 16.70
N GLY A 393 2.13 -13.96 16.35
CA GLY A 393 1.31 -13.84 15.16
C GLY A 393 0.23 -12.78 15.31
N ILE A 394 -0.75 -12.82 14.40
CA ILE A 394 -1.97 -12.03 14.50
C ILE A 394 -3.10 -13.00 14.86
N LEU A 395 -3.95 -12.60 15.80
CA LEU A 395 -5.19 -13.31 16.09
C LEU A 395 -6.34 -12.62 15.38
N ARG A 396 -7.16 -13.42 14.71
CA ARG A 396 -8.47 -13.02 14.20
C ARG A 396 -9.53 -13.85 14.91
N ASP A 397 -10.51 -13.20 15.50
CA ASP A 397 -11.67 -13.83 16.14
C ASP A 397 -12.96 -13.18 15.62
N GLN A 398 -14.09 -13.87 15.74
CA GLN A 398 -15.41 -13.33 15.43
C GLN A 398 -16.34 -13.53 16.61
N ARG A 399 -17.00 -12.46 17.05
CA ARG A 399 -17.88 -12.47 18.21
C ARG A 399 -19.16 -11.73 17.94
N THR A 400 -20.28 -12.36 18.27
CA THR A 400 -21.56 -11.69 18.40
C THR A 400 -21.68 -11.15 19.81
N LEU A 401 -21.81 -9.83 19.95
CA LEU A 401 -21.95 -9.21 21.27
C LEU A 401 -23.38 -9.42 21.78
N GLY A 402 -23.50 -10.01 22.96
CA GLY A 402 -24.74 -10.15 23.73
C GLY A 402 -24.58 -9.55 25.13
N SER A 403 -25.37 -10.06 26.10
CA SER A 403 -25.42 -9.54 27.47
C SER A 403 -24.19 -9.84 28.35
N ASP A 404 -23.31 -10.76 27.94
CA ASP A 404 -22.14 -11.20 28.73
C ASP A 404 -20.82 -10.82 28.02
N SER A 405 -20.40 -9.55 28.16
CA SER A 405 -19.21 -8.98 27.51
C SER A 405 -18.00 -8.74 28.44
N ASN A 406 -18.02 -9.29 29.66
CA ASN A 406 -17.00 -9.02 30.67
C ASN A 406 -15.95 -10.14 30.76
N GLY A 407 -14.67 -9.79 30.59
CA GLY A 407 -13.53 -10.65 30.92
C GLY A 407 -13.10 -11.59 29.80
N GLN A 408 -13.17 -11.15 28.53
CA GLN A 408 -12.72 -11.98 27.41
C GLN A 408 -11.20 -12.14 27.42
N LEU A 409 -10.72 -13.37 27.27
CA LEU A 409 -9.31 -13.68 27.08
C LEU A 409 -9.01 -13.90 25.59
N PHE A 410 -7.97 -13.25 25.09
CA PHE A 410 -7.43 -13.43 23.74
C PHE A 410 -6.00 -13.95 23.83
N THR A 411 -5.76 -15.17 23.37
CA THR A 411 -4.42 -15.76 23.29
C THR A 411 -3.88 -15.59 21.88
N VAL A 412 -2.87 -14.75 21.70
CA VAL A 412 -2.25 -14.52 20.38
C VAL A 412 -1.35 -15.70 20.03
N PRO A 413 -1.49 -16.34 18.85
CA PRO A 413 -0.66 -17.49 18.50
C PRO A 413 0.81 -17.10 18.30
N ALA A 414 1.72 -18.05 18.45
CA ALA A 414 3.11 -17.87 18.02
C ALA A 414 3.20 -17.91 16.48
N ARG A 415 4.18 -17.19 15.91
CA ARG A 415 4.48 -17.27 14.48
C ARG A 415 5.09 -18.62 14.12
N SER A 416 4.79 -19.08 12.92
CA SER A 416 5.40 -20.29 12.36
C SER A 416 6.88 -20.05 12.07
N ARG A 417 7.69 -21.08 12.29
CA ARG A 417 9.12 -21.07 11.96
C ARG A 417 9.31 -21.53 10.52
N PHE A 418 9.99 -20.74 9.71
CA PHE A 418 10.34 -21.07 8.33
C PHE A 418 11.84 -20.86 8.16
N GLY A 419 12.57 -21.94 7.90
CA GLY A 419 14.02 -21.92 7.80
C GLY A 419 14.54 -22.73 6.62
N GLY A 420 15.79 -22.50 6.28
CA GLY A 420 16.43 -23.20 5.18
C GLY A 420 17.92 -22.95 5.13
N THR A 421 18.56 -23.54 4.12
CA THR A 421 19.97 -23.28 3.82
C THR A 421 20.11 -22.76 2.41
N VAL A 422 20.83 -21.66 2.21
CA VAL A 422 21.16 -21.12 0.89
C VAL A 422 22.55 -21.59 0.48
N GLN A 423 22.67 -22.13 -0.72
CA GLN A 423 23.92 -22.63 -1.27
C GLN A 423 24.02 -22.37 -2.78
N THR A 424 25.23 -22.39 -3.33
CA THR A 424 25.46 -22.39 -4.78
C THR A 424 25.25 -23.80 -5.36
N GLY A 425 25.17 -23.93 -6.68
CA GLY A 425 25.14 -25.26 -7.32
C GLY A 425 26.39 -26.13 -7.12
N ALA A 426 27.48 -25.57 -6.58
CA ALA A 426 28.64 -26.34 -6.11
C ALA A 426 28.53 -26.81 -4.65
N GLY A 427 27.40 -26.52 -3.97
CA GLY A 427 27.17 -26.85 -2.56
C GLY A 427 27.86 -25.90 -1.57
N LEU A 428 28.45 -24.79 -2.04
CA LEU A 428 29.06 -23.79 -1.16
C LEU A 428 27.97 -22.96 -0.48
N ARG A 429 28.09 -22.74 0.83
CA ARG A 429 27.10 -21.96 1.61
C ARG A 429 27.17 -20.49 1.25
N MET A 430 26.00 -19.89 1.01
CA MET A 430 25.91 -18.45 0.77
C MET A 430 25.71 -17.74 2.10
N ILE A 431 26.69 -16.93 2.50
CA ILE A 431 26.68 -16.14 3.73
C ILE A 431 26.12 -14.75 3.41
N ASP A 432 25.44 -14.12 4.37
CA ASP A 432 24.91 -12.75 4.28
C ASP A 432 23.89 -12.50 3.15
N ALA A 433 23.37 -13.56 2.50
CA ALA A 433 22.22 -13.42 1.62
C ALA A 433 21.00 -12.95 2.42
N ARG A 434 20.33 -11.92 1.90
CA ARG A 434 19.10 -11.37 2.45
C ARG A 434 17.93 -12.26 2.04
N VAL A 435 17.18 -12.77 3.01
CA VAL A 435 16.00 -13.61 2.77
C VAL A 435 14.78 -12.83 3.22
N GLU A 436 13.85 -12.60 2.30
CA GLU A 436 12.62 -11.85 2.52
C GLU A 436 11.42 -12.72 2.14
N ALA A 437 10.51 -12.95 3.08
CA ALA A 437 9.21 -13.53 2.80
C ALA A 437 8.20 -12.40 2.67
N ARG A 438 7.75 -12.12 1.45
CA ARG A 438 6.77 -11.08 1.13
C ARG A 438 5.37 -11.67 1.18
N THR A 439 4.53 -11.16 2.06
CA THR A 439 3.11 -11.55 2.10
C THR A 439 2.43 -11.19 0.79
N GLN A 440 1.60 -12.08 0.28
CA GLN A 440 0.72 -11.78 -0.86
C GLN A 440 -0.59 -11.12 -0.40
N GLY A 441 -0.90 -11.16 0.90
CA GLY A 441 -2.16 -10.61 1.43
C GLY A 441 -3.40 -11.25 0.80
N SER A 442 -3.30 -12.52 0.39
CA SER A 442 -4.32 -13.28 -0.29
C SER A 442 -4.43 -14.69 0.27
N ASP A 443 -5.56 -15.34 -0.01
CA ASP A 443 -5.78 -16.75 0.21
C ASP A 443 -5.97 -17.44 -1.14
N ARG A 444 -5.15 -18.47 -1.40
CA ARG A 444 -5.27 -19.26 -2.62
C ARG A 444 -6.25 -20.40 -2.38
N ASP A 445 -7.28 -20.45 -3.21
CA ASP A 445 -8.32 -21.49 -3.23
C ASP A 445 -9.21 -21.56 -1.98
N GLY A 446 -9.22 -20.53 -1.12
CA GLY A 446 -10.02 -20.52 0.10
C GLY A 446 -9.52 -21.51 1.16
N THR A 447 -8.26 -21.94 1.03
CA THR A 447 -7.70 -23.04 1.83
C THR A 447 -6.99 -22.55 3.09
N LEU A 448 -6.57 -21.28 3.11
CA LEU A 448 -5.98 -20.65 4.28
C LEU A 448 -7.05 -20.03 5.17
N GLU A 449 -6.71 -19.86 6.45
CA GLU A 449 -7.59 -19.15 7.37
C GLU A 449 -7.68 -17.67 6.96
N PRO A 450 -8.81 -16.97 7.18
CA PRO A 450 -8.97 -15.55 6.84
C PRO A 450 -7.93 -14.61 7.48
N VAL A 451 -7.21 -15.07 8.50
CA VAL A 451 -6.07 -14.35 9.09
C VAL A 451 -4.90 -14.19 8.10
N ALA A 452 -4.84 -15.00 7.04
CA ALA A 452 -3.84 -14.92 5.97
C ALA A 452 -3.78 -13.55 5.28
N PHE A 453 -4.92 -12.86 5.16
CA PHE A 453 -4.98 -11.50 4.61
C PHE A 453 -4.29 -10.45 5.49
N LEU A 454 -4.06 -10.78 6.76
CA LEU A 454 -3.39 -9.93 7.75
C LEU A 454 -1.91 -10.28 7.90
N ALA A 455 -1.42 -11.33 7.24
CA ALA A 455 -0.06 -11.81 7.35
C ALA A 455 0.97 -10.71 7.02
N ARG A 456 2.03 -10.62 7.83
CA ARG A 456 3.08 -9.61 7.66
C ARG A 456 4.29 -10.22 6.97
N SER A 457 4.94 -9.42 6.13
CA SER A 457 6.25 -9.74 5.57
C SER A 457 7.32 -9.83 6.68
N SER A 458 8.38 -10.59 6.43
CA SER A 458 9.50 -10.76 7.35
C SER A 458 10.80 -10.88 6.57
N GLN A 459 11.92 -10.47 7.16
CA GLN A 459 13.23 -10.57 6.54
C GLN A 459 14.29 -11.00 7.55
N THR A 460 15.33 -11.65 7.05
CA THR A 460 16.51 -12.07 7.81
C THR A 460 17.73 -12.14 6.88
N THR A 461 18.88 -12.50 7.42
CA THR A 461 20.10 -12.78 6.66
C THR A 461 20.60 -14.18 6.98
N THR A 462 21.22 -14.82 6.00
CA THR A 462 21.88 -16.11 6.19
C THR A 462 23.14 -15.98 7.06
N ASP A 463 23.36 -16.97 7.91
CA ASP A 463 24.54 -17.06 8.78
C ASP A 463 25.78 -17.63 8.05
N PRO A 464 26.94 -17.81 8.72
CA PRO A 464 28.13 -18.40 8.10
C PRO A 464 27.99 -19.84 7.57
N MET A 465 26.94 -20.56 7.99
CA MET A 465 26.58 -21.87 7.47
C MET A 465 25.55 -21.79 6.33
N GLY A 466 25.18 -20.58 5.90
CA GLY A 466 24.13 -20.31 4.92
C GLY A 466 22.73 -20.56 5.47
N LEU A 467 22.55 -20.73 6.78
CA LEU A 467 21.27 -21.00 7.39
C LEU A 467 20.50 -19.71 7.62
N PHE A 468 19.19 -19.74 7.43
CA PHE A 468 18.29 -18.66 7.83
C PHE A 468 17.10 -19.21 8.59
N ASP A 469 16.50 -18.33 9.38
CA ASP A 469 15.31 -18.62 10.18
C ASP A 469 14.40 -17.39 10.20
N LEU A 470 13.14 -17.59 9.80
CA LEU A 470 12.10 -16.57 9.75
C LEU A 470 10.93 -16.97 10.63
N ARG A 471 10.39 -15.97 11.32
CA ARG A 471 9.07 -16.06 11.96
C ARG A 471 8.04 -15.47 11.01
N LEU A 472 7.04 -16.28 10.63
CA LEU A 472 6.01 -15.91 9.67
C LEU A 472 4.61 -16.10 10.27
N ASP A 473 3.70 -15.20 9.89
CA ASP A 473 2.28 -15.38 10.21
C ASP A 473 1.72 -16.50 9.32
N VAL A 474 0.52 -17.01 9.66
CA VAL A 474 -0.23 -17.88 8.75
C VAL A 474 -0.57 -17.07 7.50
N GLY A 475 -0.24 -17.56 6.31
CA GLY A 475 -0.43 -16.81 5.07
C GLY A 475 0.30 -17.37 3.85
N LEU A 476 0.15 -16.70 2.71
CA LEU A 476 0.81 -17.02 1.45
C LEU A 476 1.95 -16.02 1.16
N TYR A 477 3.13 -16.54 0.83
CA TYR A 477 4.34 -15.74 0.69
C TYR A 477 5.07 -15.98 -0.62
N ASP A 478 5.72 -14.93 -1.14
CA ASP A 478 6.86 -15.10 -2.04
C ASP A 478 8.15 -14.99 -1.23
N VAL A 479 8.98 -16.02 -1.28
CA VAL A 479 10.29 -16.04 -0.62
C VAL A 479 11.35 -15.60 -1.64
N VAL A 480 11.98 -14.47 -1.37
CA VAL A 480 13.03 -13.87 -2.19
C VAL A 480 14.35 -13.93 -1.44
N ILE A 481 15.33 -14.57 -2.05
CA ILE A 481 16.69 -14.69 -1.55
C ILE A 481 17.59 -13.84 -2.45
N GLU A 482 18.11 -12.75 -1.91
CA GLU A 482 19.02 -11.83 -2.57
C GLU A 482 20.45 -12.12 -2.09
N PRO A 483 21.33 -12.67 -2.97
CA PRO A 483 22.74 -12.83 -2.65
C PRO A 483 23.41 -11.48 -2.41
N PRO A 484 24.52 -11.43 -1.64
CA PRO A 484 25.30 -10.21 -1.48
C PRO A 484 25.74 -9.63 -2.84
N ALA A 485 25.77 -8.30 -2.94
CA ALA A 485 26.22 -7.62 -4.14
C ALA A 485 27.66 -8.04 -4.53
N GLY A 486 27.92 -8.18 -5.83
CA GLY A 486 29.22 -8.59 -6.36
C GLY A 486 29.50 -10.10 -6.34
N THR A 487 28.57 -10.92 -5.84
CA THR A 487 28.68 -12.39 -5.92
C THR A 487 28.35 -12.96 -7.30
N ASN A 488 27.79 -12.15 -8.20
CA ASN A 488 27.38 -12.53 -9.56
C ASN A 488 26.36 -13.69 -9.62
N PHE A 489 25.60 -13.91 -8.55
CA PHE A 489 24.43 -14.79 -8.54
C PHE A 489 23.14 -13.98 -8.71
N PRO A 490 22.12 -14.53 -9.39
CA PRO A 490 20.81 -13.91 -9.45
C PRO A 490 20.08 -14.09 -8.11
N TRP A 491 18.98 -13.37 -7.95
CA TRP A 491 18.05 -13.66 -6.85
C TRP A 491 17.43 -15.05 -7.03
N ARG A 492 17.14 -15.75 -5.93
CA ARG A 492 16.33 -16.98 -5.94
C ARG A 492 14.95 -16.67 -5.40
N ILE A 493 13.93 -17.15 -6.11
CA ILE A 493 12.53 -16.86 -5.80
C ILE A 493 11.77 -18.16 -5.71
N GLU A 494 11.02 -18.32 -4.62
CA GLU A 494 10.03 -19.37 -4.45
C GLU A 494 8.68 -18.71 -4.21
N ARG A 495 7.74 -18.94 -5.12
CA ARG A 495 6.41 -18.33 -5.09
C ARG A 495 5.41 -19.19 -4.34
N ASP A 496 4.37 -18.52 -3.87
CA ASP A 496 3.16 -19.17 -3.33
C ASP A 496 3.48 -20.16 -2.19
N VAL A 497 4.45 -19.80 -1.32
CA VAL A 497 4.83 -20.58 -0.14
C VAL A 497 3.77 -20.39 0.94
N ALA A 498 2.97 -21.43 1.19
CA ALA A 498 1.94 -21.43 2.21
C ALA A 498 2.50 -21.74 3.61
N ILE A 499 2.19 -20.88 4.58
CA ILE A 499 2.54 -21.01 6.00
C ILE A 499 1.24 -21.18 6.81
N GLY A 500 1.22 -22.16 7.73
CA GLY A 500 0.07 -22.39 8.62
C GLY A 500 -0.78 -23.64 8.35
N GLY A 501 -0.41 -24.47 7.36
CA GLY A 501 -1.00 -25.80 7.14
C GLY A 501 -0.15 -26.94 7.71
N SER A 502 -0.72 -28.15 7.82
CA SER A 502 -0.07 -29.37 8.35
C SER A 502 1.12 -29.91 7.52
N MET A 503 1.57 -29.18 6.50
CA MET A 503 2.50 -29.66 5.47
C MET A 503 3.73 -28.78 5.22
N ALA A 504 3.96 -27.70 5.97
CA ALA A 504 5.14 -26.86 5.70
C ALA A 504 6.44 -27.61 6.07
N PRO A 505 7.38 -27.82 5.12
CA PRO A 505 8.68 -28.37 5.46
C PRO A 505 9.43 -27.39 6.37
N LEU A 506 9.87 -27.88 7.53
CA LEU A 506 10.62 -27.10 8.52
C LEU A 506 12.03 -26.69 8.03
N SER A 507 12.49 -27.21 6.89
CA SER A 507 13.80 -26.91 6.33
C SER A 507 13.86 -27.26 4.83
N SER A 508 14.26 -26.30 4.00
CA SER A 508 14.52 -26.47 2.57
C SER A 508 15.95 -26.05 2.21
N VAL A 509 16.50 -26.64 1.16
CA VAL A 509 17.78 -26.20 0.57
C VAL A 509 17.49 -25.37 -0.67
N TYR A 510 17.97 -24.13 -0.66
CA TYR A 510 17.81 -23.16 -1.73
C TYR A 510 19.10 -23.05 -2.52
N GLU A 511 19.08 -23.56 -3.74
CA GLU A 511 20.22 -23.46 -4.65
C GLU A 511 20.16 -22.16 -5.46
N LEU A 512 21.29 -21.44 -5.50
CA LEU A 512 21.51 -20.30 -6.36
C LEU A 512 22.05 -20.80 -7.70
N ASP A 513 21.19 -20.74 -8.71
CA ASP A 513 21.51 -21.08 -10.09
C ASP A 513 22.40 -20.00 -10.75
N ASN A 514 23.01 -20.33 -11.90
CA ASN A 514 23.72 -19.34 -12.72
C ASN A 514 22.72 -18.37 -13.38
N PRO A 515 23.03 -17.07 -13.50
CA PRO A 515 22.10 -16.05 -13.97
C PRO A 515 21.85 -16.11 -15.48
N VAL A 516 20.73 -15.50 -15.88
CA VAL A 516 20.43 -15.05 -17.24
C VAL A 516 20.68 -13.53 -17.28
N PRO A 517 21.81 -13.04 -17.82
CA PRO A 517 22.11 -11.62 -17.81
C PRO A 517 21.30 -10.84 -18.85
N ILE A 518 20.80 -9.67 -18.44
CA ILE A 518 20.35 -8.60 -19.33
C ILE A 518 21.37 -7.47 -19.20
N THR A 519 22.02 -7.12 -20.32
CA THR A 519 22.97 -6.01 -20.39
C THR A 519 22.38 -4.88 -21.22
N GLY A 520 22.86 -3.66 -21.04
CA GLY A 520 22.48 -2.54 -21.90
C GLY A 520 22.93 -1.21 -21.32
N ILE A 521 22.51 -0.12 -21.95
CA ILE A 521 22.78 1.24 -21.53
C ILE A 521 21.46 1.97 -21.26
N ALA A 522 21.36 2.61 -20.10
CA ALA A 522 20.26 3.51 -19.76
C ALA A 522 20.68 4.96 -20.03
N THR A 523 19.88 5.68 -20.81
CA THR A 523 20.17 7.05 -21.22
C THR A 523 18.94 7.95 -21.18
N TRP A 524 19.13 9.22 -20.86
CA TRP A 524 18.14 10.27 -21.04
C TRP A 524 18.15 10.81 -22.47
N SER A 525 16.98 11.14 -22.98
CA SER A 525 16.79 11.90 -24.23
C SER A 525 16.43 13.35 -23.88
N VAL A 526 17.43 14.24 -23.91
CA VAL A 526 17.31 15.65 -23.46
C VAL A 526 17.63 16.56 -24.64
N ASP A 527 16.63 17.27 -25.16
CA ASP A 527 16.79 18.22 -26.28
C ASP A 527 17.54 17.63 -27.49
N GLY A 528 17.25 16.36 -27.81
CA GLY A 528 17.88 15.60 -28.89
C GLY A 528 19.31 15.13 -28.60
N THR A 529 19.80 15.31 -27.37
CA THR A 529 21.09 14.81 -26.90
C THR A 529 20.90 13.64 -25.94
N THR A 530 21.66 12.57 -26.15
CA THR A 530 21.69 11.41 -25.26
C THR A 530 22.64 11.66 -24.09
N GLN A 531 22.16 11.50 -22.86
CA GLN A 531 22.99 11.59 -21.64
C GLN A 531 22.90 10.28 -20.84
N PRO A 532 24.00 9.75 -20.29
CA PRO A 532 23.93 8.51 -19.51
C PRO A 532 23.16 8.71 -18.20
N VAL A 533 22.37 7.71 -17.81
CA VAL A 533 21.79 7.64 -16.46
C VAL A 533 22.86 7.09 -15.53
N VAL A 534 23.50 7.93 -14.74
CA VAL A 534 24.59 7.50 -13.84
C VAL A 534 24.05 7.11 -12.47
N GLU A 535 24.53 5.99 -11.92
CA GLU A 535 24.14 5.46 -10.60
C GLU A 535 22.63 5.17 -10.42
N GLY A 536 21.87 5.08 -11.52
CA GLY A 536 20.46 4.73 -11.52
C GLY A 536 20.24 3.26 -11.16
N GLU A 537 19.14 2.97 -10.46
CA GLU A 537 18.72 1.61 -10.13
C GLU A 537 17.83 1.06 -11.25
N VAL A 538 18.23 -0.04 -11.88
CA VAL A 538 17.42 -0.80 -12.83
C VAL A 538 16.79 -1.97 -12.09
N ARG A 539 15.47 -2.08 -12.13
CA ARG A 539 14.68 -3.12 -11.48
C ARG A 539 14.02 -3.99 -12.54
N ALA A 540 14.08 -5.32 -12.36
CA ALA A 540 13.30 -6.25 -13.17
C ALA A 540 12.10 -6.80 -12.40
N TYR A 541 10.95 -6.79 -13.05
CA TYR A 541 9.72 -7.39 -12.55
C TYR A 541 9.30 -8.53 -13.47
N ALA A 542 9.10 -9.72 -12.92
CA ALA A 542 8.42 -10.80 -13.64
C ALA A 542 6.91 -10.55 -13.60
N VAL A 543 6.28 -10.60 -14.77
CA VAL A 543 4.83 -10.49 -14.92
C VAL A 543 4.24 -11.89 -14.78
N ILE A 544 3.49 -12.12 -13.70
CA ILE A 544 2.90 -13.40 -13.37
C ILE A 544 1.39 -13.29 -13.56
N GLU A 545 0.85 -14.14 -14.42
CA GLU A 545 -0.59 -14.35 -14.57
C GLU A 545 -0.99 -15.56 -13.71
N ALA A 546 -1.94 -15.35 -12.81
CA ALA A 546 -2.51 -16.41 -11.99
C ALA A 546 -3.63 -17.14 -12.76
N ASP A 547 -4.03 -18.30 -12.24
CA ASP A 547 -5.04 -19.16 -12.88
C ASP A 547 -6.43 -18.49 -12.98
N ASP A 548 -6.70 -17.48 -12.14
CA ASP A 548 -7.92 -16.67 -12.16
C ASP A 548 -7.86 -15.48 -13.15
N GLY A 549 -6.77 -15.35 -13.91
CA GLY A 549 -6.51 -14.26 -14.85
C GLY A 549 -6.02 -12.96 -14.19
N SER A 550 -5.83 -12.94 -12.87
CA SER A 550 -5.18 -11.80 -12.21
C SER A 550 -3.71 -11.73 -12.61
N VAL A 551 -3.20 -10.51 -12.78
CA VAL A 551 -1.80 -10.27 -13.16
C VAL A 551 -1.10 -9.49 -12.06
N ARG A 552 0.06 -9.97 -11.63
CA ARG A 552 0.91 -9.33 -10.62
C ARG A 552 2.35 -9.18 -11.11
N ALA A 553 3.02 -8.12 -10.69
CA ALA A 553 4.45 -7.91 -10.95
C ALA A 553 5.27 -8.30 -9.72
N LEU A 554 6.25 -9.21 -9.89
CA LEU A 554 7.16 -9.63 -8.83
C LEU A 554 8.56 -9.12 -9.11
N LEU A 555 9.14 -8.33 -8.20
CA LEU A 555 10.52 -7.85 -8.34
C LEU A 555 11.50 -9.03 -8.24
N VAL A 556 12.24 -9.29 -9.33
CA VAL A 556 13.10 -10.46 -9.50
C VAL A 556 14.59 -10.16 -9.66
N GLY A 557 14.97 -8.89 -9.72
CA GLY A 557 16.37 -8.49 -9.79
C GLY A 557 16.57 -6.98 -9.74
N ARG A 558 17.80 -6.58 -9.41
CA ARG A 558 18.26 -5.19 -9.39
C ARG A 558 19.66 -5.07 -9.97
N ALA A 559 19.94 -3.94 -10.60
CA ALA A 559 21.26 -3.53 -11.05
C ALA A 559 21.43 -2.02 -10.85
N THR A 560 22.68 -1.56 -10.86
CA THR A 560 23.01 -0.14 -10.85
C THR A 560 23.74 0.21 -12.14
N THR A 561 23.43 1.36 -12.72
CA THR A 561 24.11 1.85 -13.92
C THR A 561 25.47 2.47 -13.58
N ASP A 562 26.46 2.26 -14.43
CA ASP A 562 27.81 2.84 -14.30
C ASP A 562 27.88 4.30 -14.80
N ALA A 563 29.08 4.88 -14.83
CA ALA A 563 29.32 6.25 -15.33
C ALA A 563 28.98 6.46 -16.82
N ARG A 564 28.82 5.37 -17.59
CA ARG A 564 28.39 5.39 -19.00
C ARG A 564 26.90 5.04 -19.14
N GLY A 565 26.19 4.83 -18.04
CA GLY A 565 24.81 4.34 -18.04
C GLY A 565 24.70 2.84 -18.28
N ALA A 566 25.80 2.10 -18.37
CA ALA A 566 25.78 0.67 -18.64
C ALA A 566 25.33 -0.09 -17.39
N TYR A 567 24.50 -1.11 -17.56
CA TYR A 567 24.01 -1.96 -16.48
C TYR A 567 24.15 -3.45 -16.85
N THR A 568 24.20 -4.29 -15.82
CA THR A 568 24.12 -5.75 -15.96
C THR A 568 23.18 -6.28 -14.90
N LEU A 569 22.01 -6.74 -15.35
CA LEU A 569 20.95 -7.26 -14.51
C LEU A 569 20.94 -8.79 -14.56
N LEU A 570 21.00 -9.42 -13.39
CA LEU A 570 21.11 -10.88 -13.28
C LEU A 570 19.76 -11.49 -12.93
N LEU A 571 19.10 -12.11 -13.90
CA LEU A 571 17.81 -12.78 -13.67
C LEU A 571 17.98 -14.24 -13.28
N PRO A 572 17.10 -14.79 -12.42
CA PRO A 572 17.04 -16.22 -12.21
C PRO A 572 16.61 -16.96 -13.48
N PRO A 573 17.13 -18.17 -13.74
CA PRO A 573 16.71 -18.97 -14.89
C PRO A 573 15.31 -19.59 -14.74
N SER A 574 14.68 -19.48 -13.56
CA SER A 574 13.30 -19.91 -13.31
C SER A 574 12.66 -19.12 -12.17
N ILE A 575 11.34 -18.85 -12.28
CA ILE A 575 10.53 -18.06 -11.35
C ILE A 575 9.23 -18.79 -10.96
#